data_AF-S7WAN1-F1
#
_entry.id   AF-S7WAN1-F1
#
_cell.length_a   1.000
_cell.length_b   1.000
_cell.length_c   1.000
_cell.angle_alpha   90.00
_cell.angle_beta   90.00
_cell.angle_gamma   90.00
#
_symmetry.space_group_name_H-M   'P 1'
#
loop_
_entity.id
_entity.type
_entity.pdbx_description
1 polymer ?
#
loop_
_entity_poly.entity_id
_entity_poly.type
_entity_poly.pdbx_seq_one_letter_code
_entity_poly.pdbx_strand_id
1 'polypeptide(L)'
;MNDKIYSTIEHDYSQSKTYLSNYEFAYIEKLSKKNFIDAVEDLNIQDGILLMLEKSENDLNEIKRKGNAYEEEIKNISIEKYGLNIFYNEELEKLNILEDEINELEDELKVLEKNYEGLEKLGEIKEKIEKSEIEINNTYKKINEKVEVDEDLMQQVEELREKRKTFEGRQKRLSRMAYENCMEDIQIWYEEATELINNIFNYKIVKFDTSSGLELEVDIGENRISLEIKNWKLVDCDFFYTIENMKVKDVVEFAVKRNDPRIILKYLLGNS
;
A
#
# COMPACT_ATOMS: atom_id res chain seq x y z
N MET A 1 -41.49 -10.47 12.07
CA MET A 1 -41.15 -9.35 11.17
C MET A 1 -40.75 -8.15 12.02
N ASN A 2 -39.44 -7.97 12.18
CA ASN A 2 -38.71 -6.73 12.51
C ASN A 2 -37.36 -7.14 13.11
N ASP A 3 -36.46 -7.61 12.26
CA ASP A 3 -35.04 -7.67 12.59
C ASP A 3 -34.55 -6.22 12.59
N LYS A 4 -34.45 -5.64 13.79
CA LYS A 4 -33.76 -4.37 14.02
C LYS A 4 -32.27 -4.62 13.73
N ILE A 5 -31.83 -4.15 12.57
CA ILE A 5 -30.42 -4.08 12.18
C ILE A 5 -29.71 -3.21 13.22
N TYR A 6 -28.79 -3.81 13.98
CA TYR A 6 -27.91 -3.07 14.87
C TYR A 6 -26.99 -2.17 14.03
N SER A 7 -27.14 -0.85 14.18
CA SER A 7 -26.19 0.15 13.69
C SER A 7 -24.94 0.10 14.58
N THR A 8 -23.95 -0.70 14.18
CA THR A 8 -22.67 -0.78 14.88
C THR A 8 -21.85 0.49 14.64
N ILE A 9 -20.97 0.87 15.57
CA ILE A 9 -20.01 1.99 15.40
C ILE A 9 -19.18 1.84 14.11
N GLU A 10 -18.91 0.60 13.69
CA GLU A 10 -18.23 0.31 12.41
C GLU A 10 -19.05 0.70 11.18
N HIS A 11 -20.37 0.54 11.24
CA HIS A 11 -21.28 0.95 10.17
C HIS A 11 -21.35 2.48 10.08
N ASP A 12 -21.42 3.17 11.22
CA ASP A 12 -21.42 4.64 11.27
C ASP A 12 -20.06 5.23 10.84
N TYR A 13 -18.95 4.57 11.21
CA TYR A 13 -17.61 4.93 10.73
C TYR A 13 -17.46 4.72 9.22
N SER A 14 -17.98 3.61 8.68
CA SER A 14 -17.98 3.36 7.23
C SER A 14 -18.79 4.41 6.46
N GLN A 15 -19.99 4.74 6.93
CA GLN A 15 -20.82 5.79 6.33
C GLN A 15 -20.16 7.17 6.41
N SER A 16 -19.56 7.51 7.56
CA SER A 16 -18.85 8.79 7.74
C SER A 16 -17.63 8.89 6.82
N LYS A 17 -16.89 7.79 6.64
CA LYS A 17 -15.75 7.71 5.73
C LYS A 17 -16.18 7.89 4.27
N THR A 18 -17.27 7.23 3.86
CA THR A 18 -17.84 7.41 2.51
C THR A 18 -18.34 8.84 2.30
N TYR A 19 -18.98 9.44 3.30
CA TYR A 19 -19.44 10.82 3.22
C TYR A 19 -18.27 11.81 3.10
N LEU A 20 -17.21 11.61 3.89
CA LEU A 20 -16.01 12.43 3.84
C LEU A 20 -15.31 12.31 2.48
N SER A 21 -15.16 11.08 1.96
CA SER A 21 -14.58 10.84 0.64
C SER A 21 -15.40 11.48 -0.49
N ASN A 22 -16.72 11.41 -0.42
CA ASN A 22 -17.60 12.07 -1.38
C ASN A 22 -17.49 13.61 -1.28
N TYR A 23 -17.32 14.15 -0.07
CA TYR A 23 -17.13 15.58 0.15
C TYR A 23 -15.76 16.05 -0.37
N GLU A 24 -14.70 15.28 -0.13
CA GLU A 24 -13.37 15.52 -0.69
C GLU A 24 -13.41 15.50 -2.22
N PHE A 25 -14.09 14.51 -2.82
CA PHE A 25 -14.25 14.44 -4.27
C PHE A 25 -15.00 15.65 -4.81
N ALA A 26 -16.13 16.02 -4.19
CA ALA A 26 -16.91 17.20 -4.59
C ALA A 26 -16.12 18.51 -4.41
N TYR A 27 -15.27 18.60 -3.38
CA TYR A 27 -14.41 19.74 -3.15
C TYR A 27 -13.29 19.84 -4.19
N ILE A 28 -12.63 18.72 -4.52
CA ILE A 28 -11.62 18.65 -5.58
C ILE A 28 -12.25 18.99 -6.93
N GLU A 29 -13.43 18.46 -7.23
CA GLU A 29 -14.16 18.77 -8.46
C GLU A 29 -14.49 20.27 -8.55
N LYS A 30 -14.97 20.86 -7.45
CA LYS A 30 -15.27 22.29 -7.38
C LYS A 30 -14.02 23.16 -7.53
N LEU A 31 -12.91 22.75 -6.90
CA LEU A 31 -11.63 23.46 -6.99
C LEU A 31 -11.03 23.34 -8.41
N SER A 32 -11.10 22.16 -9.03
CA SER A 32 -10.67 21.94 -10.40
C SER A 32 -11.49 22.76 -11.40
N LYS A 33 -12.81 22.82 -11.24
CA LYS A 33 -13.69 23.68 -12.05
C LYS A 33 -13.39 25.16 -11.84
N LYS A 34 -13.13 25.58 -10.60
CA LYS A 34 -12.75 26.97 -10.31
C LYS A 34 -11.40 27.31 -10.94
N ASN A 35 -10.37 26.49 -10.76
CA ASN A 35 -9.07 26.69 -11.38
C ASN A 35 -9.14 26.68 -12.91
N PHE A 36 -10.03 25.87 -13.49
CA PHE A 36 -10.32 25.90 -14.92
C PHE A 36 -10.95 27.23 -15.35
N ILE A 37 -11.94 27.74 -14.61
CA ILE A 37 -12.57 29.05 -14.90
C ILE A 37 -11.56 30.18 -14.71
N ASP A 38 -10.82 30.20 -13.61
CA ASP A 38 -9.79 31.21 -13.32
C ASP A 38 -8.70 31.19 -14.42
N ALA A 39 -8.28 30.00 -14.88
CA ALA A 39 -7.37 29.86 -16.01
C ALA A 39 -7.99 30.32 -17.35
N VAL A 40 -9.29 30.13 -17.55
CA VAL A 40 -10.03 30.63 -18.73
C VAL A 40 -10.21 32.15 -18.68
N GLU A 41 -10.37 32.74 -17.49
CA GLU A 41 -10.52 34.19 -17.28
C GLU A 41 -9.19 34.95 -17.45
N ASP A 42 -8.06 34.36 -17.02
CA ASP A 42 -6.72 34.96 -17.16
C ASP A 42 -6.12 34.78 -18.58
N LEU A 43 -6.55 33.76 -19.32
CA LEU A 43 -6.06 33.50 -20.68
C LEU A 43 -7.03 34.06 -21.72
N ASN A 44 -6.71 35.24 -22.26
CA ASN A 44 -7.22 35.70 -23.55
C ASN A 44 -6.62 34.87 -24.73
N ILE A 45 -6.54 33.54 -24.57
CA ILE A 45 -5.85 32.60 -25.45
C ILE A 45 -6.76 31.39 -25.66
N GLN A 46 -7.68 31.49 -26.63
CA GLN A 46 -8.50 30.36 -27.07
C GLN A 46 -7.65 29.15 -27.53
N ASP A 47 -6.42 29.36 -27.97
CA ASP A 47 -5.59 28.32 -28.58
C ASP A 47 -4.93 27.35 -27.57
N GLY A 48 -4.59 27.81 -26.37
CA GLY A 48 -3.90 26.97 -25.38
C GLY A 48 -4.82 25.94 -24.71
N ILE A 49 -6.07 26.32 -24.48
CA ILE A 49 -7.10 25.45 -23.90
C ILE A 49 -7.55 24.40 -24.91
N LEU A 50 -7.66 24.77 -26.19
CA LEU A 50 -8.01 23.84 -27.27
C LEU A 50 -6.96 22.74 -27.43
N LEU A 51 -5.67 23.10 -27.42
CA LEU A 51 -4.55 22.15 -27.48
C LEU A 51 -4.52 21.18 -26.28
N MET A 52 -4.85 21.67 -25.08
CA MET A 52 -4.91 20.83 -23.88
C MET A 52 -6.08 19.85 -23.93
N LEU A 53 -7.24 20.28 -24.43
CA LEU A 53 -8.42 19.43 -24.63
C LEU A 53 -8.17 18.36 -25.69
N GLU A 54 -7.58 18.71 -26.83
CA GLU A 54 -7.22 17.74 -27.89
C GLU A 54 -6.22 16.70 -27.40
N LYS A 55 -5.24 17.12 -26.60
CA LYS A 55 -4.27 16.18 -25.99
C LYS A 55 -4.96 15.24 -25.01
N SER A 56 -5.82 15.77 -24.13
CA SER A 56 -6.55 14.96 -23.16
C SER A 56 -7.51 13.97 -23.82
N GLU A 57 -8.16 14.35 -24.93
CA GLU A 57 -9.01 13.47 -25.72
C GLU A 57 -8.21 12.34 -26.37
N ASN A 58 -7.05 12.65 -26.94
CA ASN A 58 -6.15 11.64 -27.52
C ASN A 58 -5.63 10.65 -26.49
N ASP A 59 -5.18 11.13 -25.32
CA ASP A 59 -4.72 10.28 -24.22
C ASP A 59 -5.85 9.35 -23.74
N LEU A 60 -7.08 9.87 -23.63
CA LEU A 60 -8.25 9.10 -23.22
C LEU A 60 -8.62 8.01 -24.26
N ASN A 61 -8.50 8.32 -25.55
CA ASN A 61 -8.72 7.35 -26.62
C ASN A 61 -7.64 6.27 -26.65
N GLU A 62 -6.38 6.62 -26.39
CA GLU A 62 -5.29 5.65 -26.28
C GLU A 62 -5.50 4.71 -25.10
N ILE A 63 -5.87 5.24 -23.93
CA ILE A 63 -6.16 4.44 -22.73
C ILE A 63 -7.33 3.49 -22.98
N LYS A 64 -8.43 3.95 -23.61
CA LYS A 64 -9.56 3.09 -23.98
C LYS A 64 -9.15 1.97 -24.92
N ARG A 65 -8.32 2.26 -25.92
CA ARG A 65 -7.80 1.23 -26.85
C ARG A 65 -6.98 0.18 -26.12
N LYS A 66 -6.06 0.59 -25.23
CA LYS A 66 -5.27 -0.34 -24.42
C LYS A 66 -6.15 -1.15 -23.48
N GLY A 67 -7.16 -0.52 -22.86
CA GLY A 67 -8.13 -1.19 -22.00
C GLY A 67 -8.86 -2.32 -22.72
N ASN A 68 -9.39 -2.06 -23.92
CA ASN A 68 -10.05 -3.08 -24.73
C ASN A 68 -9.10 -4.22 -25.14
N ALA A 69 -7.84 -3.90 -25.48
CA ALA A 69 -6.84 -4.90 -25.84
C ALA A 69 -6.53 -5.83 -24.66
N TYR A 70 -6.36 -5.27 -23.45
CA TYR A 70 -6.15 -6.08 -22.24
C TYR A 70 -7.38 -6.92 -21.88
N GLU A 71 -8.59 -6.41 -22.11
CA GLU A 71 -9.82 -7.17 -21.87
C GLU A 71 -9.93 -8.40 -22.79
N GLU A 72 -9.55 -8.27 -24.07
CA GLU A 72 -9.46 -9.41 -24.98
C GLU A 72 -8.37 -10.41 -24.56
N GLU A 73 -7.21 -9.92 -24.12
CA GLU A 73 -6.10 -10.77 -23.67
C GLU A 73 -6.49 -11.58 -22.43
N ILE A 74 -7.14 -10.93 -21.44
CA ILE A 74 -7.68 -11.59 -20.23
C ILE A 74 -8.71 -12.65 -20.61
N LYS A 75 -9.60 -12.35 -21.56
CA LYS A 75 -10.61 -13.30 -22.04
C LYS A 75 -9.95 -14.53 -22.66
N ASN A 76 -8.93 -14.35 -23.50
CA ASN A 76 -8.22 -15.46 -24.15
C ASN A 76 -7.51 -16.35 -23.13
N ILE A 77 -6.79 -15.75 -22.18
CA ILE A 77 -6.13 -16.48 -21.08
C ILE A 77 -7.14 -17.28 -20.26
N SER A 78 -8.32 -16.69 -20.00
CA SER A 78 -9.38 -17.37 -19.23
C SER A 78 -9.93 -18.59 -19.96
N ILE A 79 -10.10 -18.51 -21.29
CA ILE A 79 -10.53 -19.64 -22.13
C ILE A 79 -9.47 -20.75 -22.11
N GLU A 80 -8.20 -20.39 -22.30
CA GLU A 80 -7.09 -21.36 -22.32
C GLU A 80 -6.94 -22.08 -20.98
N LYS A 81 -7.00 -21.33 -19.87
CA LYS A 81 -6.98 -21.90 -18.51
C LYS A 81 -8.14 -22.88 -18.28
N TYR A 82 -9.33 -22.55 -18.76
CA TYR A 82 -10.49 -23.43 -18.64
C TYR A 82 -10.29 -24.72 -19.45
N GLY A 83 -9.77 -24.63 -20.68
CA GLY A 83 -9.45 -25.80 -21.51
C GLY A 83 -8.40 -26.71 -20.87
N LEU A 84 -7.32 -26.13 -20.33
CA LEU A 84 -6.29 -26.88 -19.61
C LEU A 84 -6.85 -27.60 -18.38
N ASN A 85 -7.77 -26.98 -17.65
CA ASN A 85 -8.37 -27.59 -16.47
C ASN A 85 -9.27 -28.79 -16.83
N ILE A 86 -10.00 -28.72 -17.95
CA ILE A 86 -10.76 -29.87 -18.46
C ILE A 86 -9.79 -31.01 -18.79
N PHE A 87 -8.76 -30.73 -19.59
CA PHE A 87 -7.78 -31.73 -20.00
C PHE A 87 -7.09 -32.40 -18.79
N TYR A 88 -6.73 -31.61 -17.78
CA TYR A 88 -6.13 -32.13 -16.55
C TYR A 88 -7.06 -33.11 -15.83
N ASN A 89 -8.35 -32.78 -15.69
CA ASN A 89 -9.31 -33.66 -15.03
C ASN A 89 -9.56 -34.95 -15.83
N GLU A 90 -9.60 -34.88 -17.16
CA GLU A 90 -9.73 -36.07 -18.02
C GLU A 90 -8.53 -37.02 -17.87
N GLU A 91 -7.31 -36.48 -17.81
CA GLU A 91 -6.11 -37.30 -17.59
C GLU A 91 -6.03 -37.86 -16.17
N LEU A 92 -6.52 -37.11 -15.18
CA LEU A 92 -6.58 -37.58 -13.79
C LEU A 92 -7.58 -38.74 -13.64
N GLU A 93 -8.72 -38.69 -14.33
CA GLU A 93 -9.66 -39.83 -14.39
C GLU A 93 -9.02 -41.06 -15.04
N LYS A 94 -8.28 -40.89 -16.16
CA LYS A 94 -7.56 -42.01 -16.79
C LYS A 94 -6.52 -42.62 -15.85
N LEU A 95 -5.82 -41.78 -15.08
CA LEU A 95 -4.82 -42.24 -14.13
C LEU A 95 -5.44 -43.09 -13.02
N ASN A 96 -6.58 -42.65 -12.48
CA ASN A 96 -7.31 -43.43 -11.46
C ASN A 96 -7.78 -44.79 -12.02
N ILE A 97 -8.27 -44.84 -13.26
CA ILE A 97 -8.66 -46.10 -13.91
C ILE A 97 -7.46 -47.05 -14.03
N LEU A 98 -6.30 -46.54 -14.44
CA LEU A 98 -5.08 -47.34 -14.55
C LEU A 98 -4.56 -47.81 -13.19
N GLU A 99 -4.67 -47.01 -12.14
CA GLU A 99 -4.34 -47.42 -10.78
C GLU A 99 -5.27 -48.54 -10.28
N ASP A 100 -6.56 -48.47 -10.58
CA ASP A 100 -7.53 -49.53 -10.27
C ASP A 100 -7.19 -50.82 -11.03
N GLU A 101 -6.87 -50.74 -12.33
CA GLU A 101 -6.42 -51.90 -13.12
C GLU A 101 -5.14 -52.54 -12.56
N ILE A 102 -4.19 -51.74 -12.09
CA ILE A 102 -2.96 -52.24 -11.45
C ILE A 102 -3.31 -52.98 -10.16
N ASN A 103 -4.17 -52.42 -9.31
CA ASN A 103 -4.56 -53.06 -8.07
C ASN A 103 -5.27 -54.40 -8.33
N GLU A 104 -6.15 -54.46 -9.34
CA GLU A 104 -6.79 -55.71 -9.76
C GLU A 104 -5.76 -56.75 -10.24
N LEU A 105 -4.79 -56.34 -11.07
CA LEU A 105 -3.73 -57.22 -11.56
C LEU A 105 -2.80 -57.69 -10.45
N GLU A 106 -2.48 -56.85 -9.46
CA GLU A 106 -1.69 -57.25 -8.29
C GLU A 106 -2.41 -58.29 -7.43
N ASP A 107 -3.73 -58.14 -7.27
CA ASP A 107 -4.54 -59.11 -6.54
C ASP A 107 -4.70 -60.42 -7.32
N GLU A 108 -4.86 -60.37 -8.65
CA GLU A 108 -4.80 -61.56 -9.50
C GLU A 108 -3.43 -62.25 -9.40
N LEU A 109 -2.35 -61.48 -9.36
CA LEU A 109 -0.98 -61.99 -9.23
C LEU A 109 -0.77 -62.68 -7.89
N LYS A 110 -1.26 -62.13 -6.77
CA LYS A 110 -1.24 -62.81 -5.46
C LYS A 110 -2.04 -64.11 -5.48
N VAL A 111 -3.19 -64.14 -6.16
CA VAL A 111 -4.00 -65.36 -6.31
C VAL A 111 -3.27 -66.40 -7.16
N LEU A 112 -2.61 -65.97 -8.24
CA LEU A 112 -1.79 -66.81 -9.09
C LEU A 112 -0.55 -67.33 -8.37
N GLU A 113 0.14 -66.51 -7.58
CA GLU A 113 1.27 -66.87 -6.71
C GLU A 113 0.85 -67.91 -5.66
N LYS A 114 -0.36 -67.79 -5.12
CA LYS A 114 -0.94 -68.79 -4.20
C LYS A 114 -1.32 -70.10 -4.88
N ASN A 115 -1.68 -70.05 -6.17
CA ASN A 115 -1.90 -71.21 -7.03
C ASN A 115 -0.59 -71.75 -7.65
N TYR A 116 0.53 -71.08 -7.42
CA TYR A 116 1.86 -71.35 -7.98
C TYR A 116 2.62 -72.48 -7.27
N GLU A 117 1.90 -73.45 -6.69
CA GLU A 117 2.43 -74.80 -6.44
C GLU A 117 2.32 -75.71 -7.69
N GLY A 118 1.77 -75.21 -8.82
CA GLY A 118 1.64 -75.93 -10.09
C GLY A 118 2.32 -75.22 -11.27
N LEU A 119 3.59 -75.55 -11.50
CA LEU A 119 4.48 -75.00 -12.53
C LEU A 119 4.09 -75.37 -13.98
N GLU A 120 3.64 -74.39 -14.76
CA GLU A 120 3.83 -74.32 -16.23
C GLU A 120 3.51 -72.93 -16.83
N LYS A 121 2.76 -72.06 -16.13
CA LYS A 121 2.39 -70.70 -16.60
C LYS A 121 3.41 -69.56 -16.33
N LEU A 122 4.51 -69.81 -15.60
CA LEU A 122 5.52 -68.76 -15.31
C LEU A 122 6.17 -68.19 -16.58
N GLY A 123 6.33 -68.99 -17.63
CA GLY A 123 7.06 -68.56 -18.84
C GLY A 123 6.38 -67.38 -19.53
N GLU A 124 5.06 -67.49 -19.75
CA GLU A 124 4.27 -66.45 -20.44
C GLU A 124 4.09 -65.18 -19.60
N ILE A 125 4.00 -65.34 -18.27
CA ILE A 125 3.88 -64.20 -17.35
C ILE A 125 5.21 -63.43 -17.28
N LYS A 126 6.35 -64.14 -17.26
CA LYS A 126 7.68 -63.51 -17.26
C LYS A 126 7.93 -62.71 -18.54
N GLU A 127 7.47 -63.22 -19.68
CA GLU A 127 7.58 -62.55 -20.98
C GLU A 127 6.66 -61.31 -21.08
N LYS A 128 5.49 -61.33 -20.43
CA LYS A 128 4.62 -60.15 -20.31
C LYS A 128 5.22 -59.09 -19.37
N ILE A 129 5.83 -59.50 -18.27
CA ILE A 129 6.49 -58.58 -17.32
C ILE A 129 7.67 -57.87 -18.01
N GLU A 130 8.52 -58.59 -18.75
CA GLU A 130 9.62 -57.97 -19.50
C GLU A 130 9.13 -56.94 -20.53
N LYS A 131 7.99 -57.20 -21.21
CA LYS A 131 7.39 -56.23 -22.13
C LYS A 131 6.88 -54.98 -21.41
N SER A 132 6.19 -55.16 -20.28
CA SER A 132 5.68 -54.05 -19.48
C SER A 132 6.81 -53.22 -18.86
N GLU A 133 7.91 -53.83 -18.42
CA GLU A 133 9.10 -53.10 -17.93
C GLU A 133 9.76 -52.23 -19.02
N ILE A 134 9.77 -52.71 -20.27
CA ILE A 134 10.28 -51.94 -21.41
C ILE A 134 9.36 -50.75 -21.72
N GLU A 135 8.04 -50.93 -21.67
CA GLU A 135 7.07 -49.85 -21.85
C GLU A 135 7.12 -48.83 -20.72
N ILE A 136 7.32 -49.27 -19.47
CA ILE A 136 7.52 -48.39 -18.31
C ILE A 136 8.80 -47.58 -18.47
N ASN A 137 9.92 -48.19 -18.83
CA ASN A 137 11.18 -47.46 -19.05
C ASN A 137 11.08 -46.45 -20.20
N ASN A 138 10.35 -46.78 -21.27
CA ASN A 138 10.07 -45.83 -22.36
C ASN A 138 9.14 -44.68 -21.91
N THR A 139 8.20 -44.96 -21.00
CA THR A 139 7.30 -43.96 -20.44
C THR A 139 8.03 -43.06 -19.44
N TYR A 140 8.90 -43.63 -18.59
CA TYR A 140 9.80 -42.88 -17.70
C TYR A 140 10.77 -41.99 -18.48
N LYS A 141 11.30 -42.45 -19.61
CA LYS A 141 12.12 -41.60 -20.49
C LYS A 141 11.31 -40.41 -21.05
N LYS A 142 10.08 -40.64 -21.50
CA LYS A 142 9.18 -39.57 -21.97
C LYS A 142 8.75 -38.61 -20.85
N ILE A 143 8.65 -39.09 -19.61
CA ILE A 143 8.40 -38.27 -18.43
C ILE A 143 9.64 -37.43 -18.10
N ASN A 144 10.83 -38.03 -18.08
CA ASN A 144 12.08 -37.30 -17.81
C ASN A 144 12.41 -36.24 -18.87
N GLU A 145 12.14 -36.51 -20.16
CA GLU A 145 12.26 -35.50 -21.23
C GLU A 145 11.28 -34.32 -21.06
N LYS A 146 10.16 -34.52 -20.37
CA LYS A 146 9.22 -33.45 -19.98
C LYS A 146 9.55 -32.78 -18.64
N VAL A 147 10.28 -33.44 -17.76
CA VAL A 147 10.76 -32.89 -16.47
C VAL A 147 11.98 -31.97 -16.66
N GLU A 148 12.83 -32.20 -17.67
CA GLU A 148 13.88 -31.23 -18.06
C GLU A 148 13.29 -29.88 -18.53
N VAL A 149 12.07 -29.87 -19.06
CA VAL A 149 11.33 -28.63 -19.39
C VAL A 149 10.81 -27.93 -18.11
N ASP A 150 10.63 -28.66 -17.01
CA ASP A 150 10.11 -28.17 -15.73
C ASP A 150 11.21 -27.50 -14.88
N GLU A 151 12.48 -27.91 -15.00
CA GLU A 151 13.61 -27.19 -14.35
C GLU A 151 13.84 -25.80 -14.95
N ASP A 152 13.75 -25.67 -16.28
CA ASP A 152 13.87 -24.39 -16.99
C ASP A 152 12.69 -23.44 -16.69
N LEU A 153 11.47 -24.00 -16.58
CA LEU A 153 10.27 -23.26 -16.16
C LEU A 153 10.31 -22.89 -14.67
N MET A 154 10.80 -23.76 -13.79
CA MET A 154 11.01 -23.43 -12.38
C MET A 154 12.07 -22.34 -12.19
N GLN A 155 13.15 -22.36 -12.98
CA GLN A 155 14.18 -21.32 -12.95
C GLN A 155 13.62 -19.98 -13.44
N GLN A 156 12.78 -19.97 -14.49
CA GLN A 156 12.06 -18.77 -14.94
C GLN A 156 11.03 -18.29 -13.91
N VAL A 157 10.32 -19.18 -13.23
CA VAL A 157 9.37 -18.81 -12.15
C VAL A 157 10.12 -18.19 -10.97
N GLU A 158 11.29 -18.69 -10.62
CA GLU A 158 12.09 -18.14 -9.51
C GLU A 158 12.73 -16.79 -9.90
N GLU A 159 13.19 -16.62 -11.14
CA GLU A 159 13.60 -15.32 -11.68
C GLU A 159 12.43 -14.31 -11.69
N LEU A 160 11.23 -14.75 -12.07
CA LEU A 160 10.04 -13.90 -12.07
C LEU A 160 9.60 -13.54 -10.64
N ARG A 161 9.78 -14.44 -9.67
CA ARG A 161 9.56 -14.17 -8.24
C ARG A 161 10.57 -13.17 -7.68
N GLU A 162 11.85 -13.29 -8.01
CA GLU A 162 12.85 -12.29 -7.64
C GLU A 162 12.56 -10.93 -8.28
N LYS A 163 12.22 -10.89 -9.57
CA LYS A 163 11.80 -9.66 -10.25
C LYS A 163 10.57 -9.05 -9.59
N ARG A 164 9.56 -9.85 -9.23
CA ARG A 164 8.38 -9.40 -8.49
C ARG A 164 8.75 -8.80 -7.13
N LYS A 165 9.63 -9.46 -6.36
CA LYS A 165 10.11 -8.95 -5.05
C LYS A 165 10.83 -7.61 -5.21
N THR A 166 11.62 -7.48 -6.27
CA THR A 166 12.35 -6.26 -6.62
C THR A 166 11.39 -5.13 -7.03
N PHE A 167 10.35 -5.44 -7.80
CA PHE A 167 9.32 -4.48 -8.19
C PHE A 167 8.42 -4.08 -7.02
N GLU A 168 8.02 -5.00 -6.14
CA GLU A 168 7.29 -4.67 -4.90
C GLU A 168 8.14 -3.78 -3.97
N GLY A 169 9.46 -4.02 -3.89
CA GLY A 169 10.40 -3.16 -3.17
C GLY A 169 10.51 -1.76 -3.76
N ARG A 170 10.60 -1.66 -5.09
CA ARG A 170 10.57 -0.37 -5.82
C ARG A 170 9.24 0.35 -5.66
N GLN A 171 8.12 -0.37 -5.72
CA GLN A 171 6.79 0.19 -5.52
C GLN A 171 6.64 0.75 -4.11
N LYS A 172 7.02 -0.01 -3.06
CA LYS A 172 7.02 0.48 -1.68
C LYS A 172 7.90 1.72 -1.49
N ARG A 173 9.05 1.78 -2.16
CA ARG A 173 9.94 2.95 -2.15
C ARG A 173 9.32 4.15 -2.86
N LEU A 174 8.73 3.95 -4.04
CA LEU A 174 8.04 4.99 -4.80
C LEU A 174 6.80 5.52 -4.06
N SER A 175 6.05 4.65 -3.38
CA SER A 175 4.93 5.05 -2.53
C SER A 175 5.36 5.85 -1.29
N ARG A 176 6.60 5.71 -0.82
CA ARG A 176 7.16 6.49 0.30
C ARG A 176 7.79 7.82 -0.14
N MET A 177 8.39 7.86 -1.32
CA MET A 177 9.00 9.09 -1.87
C MET A 177 8.01 10.26 -1.97
N ALA A 178 6.74 9.99 -2.28
CA ALA A 178 5.72 11.04 -2.30
C ALA A 178 5.40 11.62 -0.91
N TYR A 179 5.50 10.81 0.15
CA TYR A 179 5.28 11.25 1.53
C TYR A 179 6.52 11.94 2.12
N GLU A 180 7.72 11.49 1.78
CA GLU A 180 8.98 12.09 2.23
C GLU A 180 9.15 13.49 1.63
N ASN A 181 8.92 13.64 0.32
CA ASN A 181 8.95 14.96 -0.32
C ASN A 181 7.85 15.90 0.23
N CYS A 182 6.64 15.37 0.48
CA CYS A 182 5.57 16.16 1.09
C CYS A 182 5.93 16.64 2.50
N MET A 183 6.66 15.84 3.29
CA MET A 183 7.12 16.24 4.62
C MET A 183 8.22 17.29 4.57
N GLU A 184 9.16 17.19 3.62
CA GLU A 184 10.16 18.22 3.37
C GLU A 184 9.50 19.55 2.94
N ASP A 185 8.54 19.50 2.01
CA ASP A 185 7.79 20.66 1.55
C ASP A 185 6.99 21.31 2.71
N ILE A 186 6.37 20.49 3.56
CA ILE A 186 5.65 20.98 4.76
C ILE A 186 6.63 21.64 5.73
N GLN A 187 7.80 21.04 5.96
CA GLN A 187 8.82 21.62 6.84
C GLN A 187 9.33 22.96 6.31
N ILE A 188 9.69 23.03 5.03
CA ILE A 188 10.13 24.27 4.36
C ILE A 188 9.04 25.34 4.49
N TRP A 189 7.78 24.99 4.25
CA TRP A 189 6.67 25.92 4.39
C TRP A 189 6.52 26.45 5.83
N TYR A 190 6.68 25.59 6.84
CA TYR A 190 6.66 26.02 8.24
C TYR A 190 7.84 26.92 8.59
N GLU A 191 9.04 26.64 8.08
CA GLU A 191 10.22 27.47 8.29
C GLU A 191 10.03 28.86 7.66
N GLU A 192 9.59 28.92 6.40
CA GLU A 192 9.31 30.17 5.68
C GLU A 192 8.17 30.97 6.32
N ALA A 193 7.08 30.29 6.73
CA ALA A 193 5.97 30.93 7.43
C ALA A 193 6.42 31.49 8.78
N THR A 194 7.26 30.76 9.52
CA THR A 194 7.80 31.23 10.80
C THR A 194 8.73 32.42 10.60
N GLU A 195 9.55 32.43 9.54
CA GLU A 195 10.39 33.58 9.19
C GLU A 195 9.56 34.81 8.79
N LEU A 196 8.48 34.62 8.03
CA LEU A 196 7.57 35.69 7.67
C LEU A 196 6.85 36.28 8.89
N ILE A 197 6.37 35.42 9.80
CA ILE A 197 5.76 35.87 11.05
C ILE A 197 6.82 36.58 11.92
N ASN A 198 8.06 36.05 12.02
CA ASN A 198 9.18 36.71 12.72
C ASN A 198 9.39 38.14 12.20
N ASN A 199 9.40 38.32 10.87
CA ASN A 199 9.61 39.61 10.22
C ASN A 199 8.46 40.60 10.44
N ILE A 200 7.21 40.12 10.52
CA ILE A 200 6.03 40.98 10.73
C ILE A 200 5.90 41.41 12.18
N PHE A 201 6.14 40.50 13.13
CA PHE A 201 5.90 40.72 14.56
C PHE A 201 7.17 41.00 15.35
N ASN A 202 8.33 41.03 14.68
CA ASN A 202 9.67 41.28 15.24
C ASN A 202 9.92 40.45 16.52
N TYR A 203 9.58 39.16 16.47
CA TYR A 203 9.87 38.23 17.56
C TYR A 203 11.07 37.35 17.21
N LYS A 204 11.86 37.01 18.23
CA LYS A 204 13.02 36.14 18.09
C LYS A 204 12.89 35.00 19.08
N ILE A 205 12.83 33.78 18.57
CA ILE A 205 12.81 32.57 19.39
C ILE A 205 14.22 31.99 19.42
N VAL A 206 14.80 31.87 20.60
CA VAL A 206 16.07 31.16 20.80
C VAL A 206 15.80 29.94 21.67
N LYS A 207 16.18 28.77 21.15
CA LYS A 207 16.00 27.49 21.82
C LYS A 207 17.31 27.05 22.45
N PHE A 208 17.27 26.67 23.72
CA PHE A 208 18.38 26.04 24.44
C PHE A 208 17.97 24.65 24.92
N ASP A 209 18.67 23.62 24.44
CA ASP A 209 18.53 22.26 24.98
C ASP A 209 19.40 22.14 26.24
N THR A 210 18.77 21.95 27.39
CA THR A 210 19.46 21.73 28.67
C THR A 210 19.40 20.26 29.07
N SER A 211 20.29 19.82 29.96
CA SER A 211 20.30 18.43 30.47
C SER A 211 19.02 18.03 31.23
N SER A 212 18.18 18.99 31.59
CA SER A 212 16.96 18.78 32.39
C SER A 212 15.65 19.08 31.67
N GLY A 213 15.71 19.59 30.43
CA GLY A 213 14.55 20.00 29.65
C GLY A 213 14.87 20.98 28.53
N LEU A 214 13.81 21.57 27.98
CA LEU A 214 13.84 22.54 26.91
C LEU A 214 13.62 23.93 27.48
N GLU A 215 14.53 24.86 27.23
CA GLU A 215 14.33 26.27 27.56
C GLU A 215 14.12 27.06 26.26
N LEU A 216 13.04 27.83 26.20
CA LEU A 216 12.69 28.67 25.04
C LEU A 216 12.72 30.13 25.48
N GLU A 217 13.64 30.90 24.93
CA GLU A 217 13.62 32.34 25.05
C GLU A 217 12.87 32.95 23.88
N VAL A 218 11.95 33.86 24.18
CA VAL A 218 11.14 34.56 23.18
C VAL A 218 11.26 36.05 23.44
N ASP A 219 11.86 36.76 22.48
CA ASP A 219 11.86 38.22 22.42
C ASP A 219 10.63 38.67 21.62
N ILE A 220 9.83 39.61 22.14
CA ILE A 220 8.71 40.26 21.45
C ILE A 220 8.84 41.77 21.66
N GLY A 221 9.35 42.49 20.67
CA GLY A 221 9.64 43.93 20.82
C GLY A 221 10.73 44.19 21.88
N GLU A 222 10.40 44.96 22.93
CA GLU A 222 11.31 45.22 24.07
C GLU A 222 11.16 44.18 25.21
N ASN A 223 10.18 43.27 25.11
CA ASN A 223 9.93 42.26 26.13
C ASN A 223 10.68 40.97 25.82
N ARG A 224 11.40 40.41 26.80
CA ARG A 224 12.04 39.10 26.71
C ARG A 224 11.45 38.16 27.75
N ILE A 225 11.13 36.95 27.31
CA ILE A 225 10.52 35.89 28.11
C ILE A 225 11.43 34.66 28.04
N SER A 226 11.63 33.95 29.15
CA SER A 226 12.10 32.56 29.13
C SER A 226 10.96 31.63 29.54
N LEU A 227 10.79 30.52 28.82
CA LEU A 227 9.84 29.46 29.11
C LEU A 227 10.63 28.17 29.41
N GLU A 228 10.43 27.61 30.59
CA GLU A 228 11.02 26.34 30.97
C GLU A 228 10.03 25.19 30.72
N ILE A 229 10.40 24.25 29.84
CA ILE A 229 9.59 23.08 29.49
C ILE A 229 10.33 21.80 29.89
N LYS A 230 9.74 21.02 30.80
CA LYS A 230 10.27 19.70 31.20
C LYS A 230 9.22 18.62 30.96
N ASN A 231 9.62 17.49 30.38
CA ASN A 231 8.72 16.36 30.08
C ASN A 231 7.43 16.79 29.34
N TRP A 232 7.56 17.67 28.34
CA TRP A 232 6.42 18.21 27.56
C TRP A 232 5.40 19.04 28.36
N LYS A 233 5.79 19.56 29.53
CA LYS A 233 4.99 20.47 30.33
C LYS A 233 5.72 21.78 30.59
N LEU A 234 5.01 22.89 30.50
CA LEU A 234 5.45 24.20 30.96
C LEU A 234 5.59 24.15 32.48
N VAL A 235 6.81 24.35 32.97
CA VAL A 235 7.15 24.31 34.39
C VAL A 235 7.22 25.72 34.96
N ASP A 236 7.86 26.63 34.22
CA ASP A 236 8.04 28.00 34.69
C ASP A 236 8.13 29.00 33.51
N CYS A 237 8.00 30.28 33.84
CA CYS A 237 8.16 31.37 32.89
C CYS A 237 8.70 32.64 33.57
N ASP A 238 9.84 33.12 33.07
CA ASP A 238 10.50 34.34 33.53
C ASP A 238 10.37 35.49 32.52
N PHE A 239 10.21 36.72 33.02
CA PHE A 239 10.12 37.94 32.22
C PHE A 239 11.28 38.86 32.59
N PHE A 240 12.05 39.33 31.60
CA PHE A 240 13.28 40.08 31.86
C PHE A 240 13.10 41.61 31.84
N TYR A 241 12.01 42.14 31.26
CA TYR A 241 11.86 43.60 31.04
C TYR A 241 10.50 44.22 31.38
N THR A 242 9.59 43.49 32.02
CA THR A 242 8.31 44.06 32.46
C THR A 242 8.42 44.57 33.91
N ILE A 243 7.98 45.80 34.17
CA ILE A 243 7.81 46.38 35.52
C ILE A 243 7.19 45.33 36.44
N GLU A 244 7.79 45.08 37.62
CA GLU A 244 7.33 44.13 38.66
C GLU A 244 5.84 44.36 38.99
N ASN A 245 4.97 43.73 38.20
CA ASN A 245 3.53 43.85 38.32
C ASN A 245 3.02 42.52 38.89
N MET A 246 2.41 42.57 40.08
CA MET A 246 1.79 41.41 40.74
C MET A 246 0.87 40.58 39.82
N LYS A 247 0.29 41.20 38.78
CA LYS A 247 -0.57 40.53 37.79
C LYS A 247 0.15 39.54 36.88
N VAL A 248 1.46 39.68 36.66
CA VAL A 248 2.24 38.77 35.78
C VAL A 248 2.35 37.39 36.43
N LYS A 249 2.57 37.35 37.75
CA LYS A 249 2.70 36.11 38.51
C LYS A 249 1.43 35.26 38.47
N ASP A 250 0.27 35.89 38.60
CA ASP A 250 -1.04 35.19 38.52
C ASP A 250 -1.27 34.58 37.13
N VAL A 251 -0.81 35.27 36.08
CA VAL A 251 -0.91 34.79 34.68
C VAL A 251 0.03 33.62 34.43
N VAL A 252 1.26 33.67 34.95
CA VAL A 252 2.22 32.55 34.88
C VAL A 252 1.69 31.33 35.61
N GLU A 253 1.23 31.50 36.86
CA GLU A 253 0.67 30.40 37.64
C GLU A 253 -0.53 29.76 36.93
N PHE A 254 -1.39 30.59 36.33
CA PHE A 254 -2.52 30.11 35.54
C PHE A 254 -2.10 29.37 34.26
N ALA A 255 -1.08 29.87 33.55
CA ALA A 255 -0.55 29.25 32.33
C ALA A 255 0.15 27.91 32.61
N VAL A 256 0.97 27.84 33.66
CA VAL A 256 1.63 26.61 34.14
C VAL A 256 0.59 25.57 34.56
N LYS A 257 -0.41 25.98 35.35
CA LYS A 257 -1.50 25.07 35.79
C LYS A 257 -2.30 24.50 34.62
N ARG A 258 -2.48 25.28 33.55
CA ARG A 258 -3.19 24.86 32.33
C ARG A 258 -2.28 24.16 31.31
N ASN A 259 -0.96 24.19 31.51
CA ASN A 259 0.04 23.78 30.53
C ASN A 259 -0.16 24.45 29.16
N ASP A 260 -0.47 25.75 29.14
CA ASP A 260 -0.75 26.48 27.90
C ASP A 260 0.05 27.80 27.83
N PRO A 261 1.20 27.81 27.12
CA PRO A 261 2.04 29.00 27.00
C PRO A 261 1.39 30.12 26.17
N ARG A 262 0.30 29.85 25.43
CA ARG A 262 -0.41 30.87 24.64
C ARG A 262 -1.10 31.91 25.53
N ILE A 263 -1.38 31.56 26.79
CA ILE A 263 -1.94 32.49 27.77
C ILE A 263 -0.94 33.62 28.07
N ILE A 264 0.35 33.27 28.18
CA ILE A 264 1.44 34.23 28.42
C ILE A 264 1.59 35.16 27.20
N LEU A 265 1.59 34.59 25.99
CA LEU A 265 1.70 35.36 24.75
C LEU A 265 0.52 36.33 24.56
N LYS A 266 -0.71 35.89 24.87
CA LYS A 266 -1.90 36.76 24.81
C LYS A 266 -1.86 37.90 25.82
N TYR A 267 -1.35 37.64 27.03
CA TYR A 267 -1.21 38.68 28.05
C TYR A 267 -0.21 39.76 27.62
N LEU A 268 0.89 39.37 26.98
CA LEU A 268 1.87 40.31 26.46
C LEU A 268 1.33 41.13 25.29
N LEU A 269 0.72 40.48 24.31
CA LEU A 269 0.13 41.16 23.14
C LEU A 269 -1.04 42.08 23.53
N GLY A 270 -1.78 41.77 24.60
CA GLY A 270 -2.88 42.60 25.09
C GLY A 270 -2.45 43.79 25.95
N ASN A 271 -1.19 43.84 26.40
CA ASN A 271 -0.60 44.95 27.16
C ASN A 271 0.56 45.64 26.38
N SER A 272 0.69 45.34 25.08
CA SER A 272 1.62 45.99 24.14
C SER A 272 1.07 47.31 23.63
#